data_AF-A0A2E7ZXY6-F1
#
_entry.id   AF-A0A2E7ZXY6-F1
#
_cell.length_a   1.000
_cell.length_b   1.000
_cell.length_c   1.000
_cell.angle_alpha   90.00
_cell.angle_beta   90.00
_cell.angle_gamma   90.00
#
_symmetry.space_group_name_H-M   'P 1'
#
loop_
_entity.id
_entity.type
_entity.pdbx_description
1 polymer ?
#
loop_
_entity_poly.entity_id
_entity_poly.type
_entity_poly.pdbx_seq_one_letter_code
_entity_poly.pdbx_strand_id
1 'polypeptide(L)'
;MVYGPRLGAKHKTSLPQAVGSTDSVGIRLRRRREQLGESIDNVVRETRLSKQTIEAIEADQYEGISSDFHTRGFLKIYARYLEFDPVAVLEAYDRQTTVSRLIHSGEDDNSDIVPNYFRAQPVTSTSRGLSPAQTFLLVMTALIIVGFMLSVNRSNETRPDVAARPGVSAPGTPATATNGGQVPGVAPRGGDGSRR
;
A
#
# COMPACT_ATOMS: atom_id res chain seq x y z
N MET A 1 -62.89 42.78 -16.44
CA MET A 1 -63.25 41.45 -17.00
C MET A 1 -63.30 41.58 -18.51
N VAL A 2 -62.33 41.03 -19.24
CA VAL A 2 -62.49 40.17 -20.44
C VAL A 2 -61.11 39.54 -20.67
N TYR A 3 -61.08 38.22 -20.60
CA TYR A 3 -59.92 37.36 -20.80
C TYR A 3 -59.79 37.06 -22.30
N GLY A 4 -58.59 37.20 -22.87
CA GLY A 4 -58.20 36.74 -24.21
C GLY A 4 -56.95 35.85 -24.14
N PRO A 5 -56.72 34.95 -25.10
CA PRO A 5 -56.16 33.62 -24.84
C PRO A 5 -54.63 33.56 -24.77
N ARG A 6 -54.17 32.60 -23.96
CA ARG A 6 -52.78 32.17 -23.80
C ARG A 6 -52.25 31.55 -25.10
N LEU A 7 -51.24 32.19 -25.70
CA LEU A 7 -50.18 31.51 -26.45
C LEU A 7 -48.96 31.45 -25.50
N GLY A 8 -48.37 30.31 -25.16
CA GLY A 8 -48.23 29.10 -25.95
C GLY A 8 -46.89 29.03 -26.70
N ALA A 9 -45.79 29.45 -26.07
CA ALA A 9 -44.44 29.10 -26.50
C ALA A 9 -43.67 28.66 -25.24
N LYS A 10 -43.87 27.43 -24.76
CA LYS A 10 -43.16 26.22 -25.19
C LYS A 10 -41.68 26.50 -25.46
N HIS A 11 -40.87 26.08 -24.50
CA HIS A 11 -39.47 25.67 -24.63
C HIS A 11 -38.61 26.60 -25.49
N LYS A 12 -37.82 27.44 -24.81
CA LYS A 12 -36.47 27.71 -25.30
C LYS A 12 -35.80 26.33 -25.36
N THR A 13 -35.82 25.74 -26.55
CA THR A 13 -35.08 24.55 -26.92
C THR A 13 -33.67 24.70 -26.37
N SER A 14 -33.38 23.95 -25.31
CA SER A 14 -32.01 23.58 -24.98
C SER A 14 -31.49 22.91 -26.24
N LEU A 15 -30.67 23.64 -26.99
CA LEU A 15 -29.95 23.10 -28.13
C LEU A 15 -29.32 21.78 -27.66
N PRO A 16 -29.63 20.65 -28.32
CA PRO A 16 -28.99 19.39 -27.98
C PRO A 16 -27.48 19.57 -28.08
N GLN A 17 -26.76 19.05 -27.08
CA GLN A 17 -25.32 18.93 -27.09
C GLN A 17 -24.86 18.32 -28.43
N ALA A 18 -24.30 19.15 -29.29
CA ALA A 18 -23.67 18.73 -30.53
C ALA A 18 -22.49 19.66 -30.80
N VAL A 19 -21.50 19.63 -29.90
CA VAL A 19 -20.17 20.18 -30.16
C VAL A 19 -19.17 19.04 -29.99
N GLY A 20 -18.74 18.49 -31.12
CA GLY A 20 -17.45 17.79 -31.27
C GLY A 20 -17.41 16.31 -30.90
N SER A 21 -17.77 15.43 -31.82
CA SER A 21 -17.32 14.02 -31.84
C SER A 21 -15.83 13.86 -32.23
N THR A 22 -15.05 14.95 -32.18
CA THR A 22 -13.65 15.04 -32.61
C THR A 22 -12.75 15.70 -31.58
N ASP A 23 -13.19 15.77 -30.32
CA ASP A 23 -12.36 16.35 -29.26
C ASP A 23 -11.15 15.44 -28.95
N SER A 24 -9.99 16.06 -28.80
CA SER A 24 -8.78 15.39 -28.34
C SER A 24 -8.93 14.84 -26.92
N VAL A 25 -8.03 13.95 -26.52
CA VAL A 25 -8.07 13.33 -25.19
C VAL A 25 -8.00 14.39 -24.09
N GLY A 26 -7.07 15.34 -24.19
CA GLY A 26 -6.91 16.42 -23.23
C GLY A 26 -8.16 17.28 -23.05
N ILE A 27 -8.79 17.69 -24.15
CA ILE A 27 -10.03 18.48 -24.13
C ILE A 27 -11.17 17.72 -23.46
N ARG A 28 -11.31 16.41 -23.73
CA ARG A 28 -12.33 15.58 -23.09
C ARG A 28 -12.13 15.46 -21.58
N LEU A 29 -10.88 15.28 -21.14
CA LEU A 29 -10.53 15.21 -19.72
C LEU A 29 -10.81 16.55 -19.01
N ARG A 30 -10.37 17.66 -19.62
CA ARG A 30 -10.63 19.02 -19.12
C ARG A 30 -12.11 19.29 -18.94
N ARG A 31 -12.91 19.02 -19.99
CA ARG A 31 -14.34 19.24 -19.97
C ARG A 31 -15.01 18.45 -18.85
N ARG A 32 -14.58 17.19 -18.63
CA ARG A 32 -15.11 16.37 -17.54
C ARG A 32 -14.75 16.93 -16.17
N ARG A 33 -13.49 17.37 -15.96
CA ARG A 33 -13.08 18.05 -14.73
C ARG A 33 -13.95 19.27 -14.45
N GLU A 34 -14.15 20.12 -15.45
CA GLU A 34 -14.97 21.32 -15.35
C GLU A 34 -16.45 21.00 -15.07
N GLN A 35 -17.00 19.93 -15.65
CA GLN A 35 -18.35 19.45 -15.36
C GLN A 35 -18.52 18.95 -13.93
N LEU A 36 -17.47 18.37 -13.33
CA LEU A 36 -17.44 17.98 -11.93
C LEU A 36 -17.23 19.16 -10.99
N GLY A 37 -16.92 20.36 -11.51
CA GLY A 37 -16.58 21.52 -10.71
C GLY A 37 -15.23 21.40 -10.01
N GLU A 38 -14.36 20.50 -10.46
CA GLU A 38 -13.07 20.25 -9.82
C GLU A 38 -12.03 21.28 -10.24
N SER A 39 -11.40 21.92 -9.25
CA SER A 39 -10.27 22.81 -9.48
C SER A 39 -9.00 22.00 -9.72
N ILE A 40 -8.05 22.55 -10.48
CA ILE A 40 -6.76 21.89 -10.69
C ILE A 40 -6.08 21.61 -9.34
N ASP A 41 -6.15 22.53 -8.37
CA ASP A 41 -5.55 22.34 -7.05
C ASP A 41 -6.18 21.18 -6.27
N ASN A 42 -7.50 20.98 -6.39
CA ASN A 42 -8.16 19.80 -5.83
C ASN A 42 -7.66 18.52 -6.49
N VAL A 43 -7.59 18.49 -7.83
CA VAL A 43 -7.08 17.33 -8.57
C VAL A 43 -5.64 17.01 -8.15
N VAL A 44 -4.77 18.02 -8.00
CA VAL A 44 -3.40 17.85 -7.52
C VAL A 44 -3.39 17.19 -6.14
N ARG A 45 -4.23 17.66 -5.21
CA ARG A 45 -4.30 17.12 -3.85
C ARG A 45 -4.72 15.65 -3.82
N GLU A 46 -5.74 15.30 -4.59
CA GLU A 46 -6.32 13.94 -4.58
C GLU A 46 -5.49 12.94 -5.39
N THR A 47 -4.96 13.35 -6.55
CA THR A 47 -4.24 12.45 -7.46
C THR A 47 -2.73 12.45 -7.25
N ARG A 48 -2.19 13.45 -6.56
CA ARG A 48 -0.75 13.73 -6.42
C ARG A 48 -0.02 14.00 -7.74
N LEU A 49 -0.76 14.23 -8.83
CA LEU A 49 -0.18 14.72 -10.07
C LEU A 49 0.19 16.19 -9.90
N SER A 50 1.30 16.62 -10.47
CA SER A 50 1.68 18.04 -10.43
C SER A 50 0.71 18.88 -11.24
N LYS A 51 0.55 20.16 -10.88
CA LYS A 51 -0.25 21.12 -11.65
C LYS A 51 0.18 21.18 -13.11
N GLN A 52 1.49 21.25 -13.36
CA GLN A 52 2.07 21.24 -14.70
C GLN A 52 1.68 19.99 -15.49
N THR A 53 1.68 18.81 -14.85
CA THR A 53 1.26 17.56 -15.48
C THR A 53 -0.21 17.59 -15.89
N ILE A 54 -1.10 18.07 -15.02
CA ILE A 54 -2.54 18.14 -15.31
C ILE A 54 -2.80 19.11 -16.47
N GLU A 55 -2.21 20.31 -16.41
CA GLU A 55 -2.34 21.32 -17.47
C GLU A 55 -1.83 20.81 -18.82
N ALA A 56 -0.68 20.14 -18.81
CA ALA A 56 -0.10 19.58 -20.02
C ALA A 56 -0.90 18.39 -20.58
N ILE A 57 -1.50 17.55 -19.72
CA ILE A 57 -2.45 16.51 -20.18
C ILE A 57 -3.68 17.15 -20.84
N GLU A 58 -4.25 18.19 -20.23
CA GLU A 58 -5.43 18.89 -20.76
C GLU A 58 -5.15 19.65 -22.06
N ALA A 59 -3.90 20.02 -22.29
CA ALA A 59 -3.43 20.68 -23.51
C ALA A 59 -2.90 19.70 -24.57
N ASP A 60 -2.93 18.38 -24.33
CA ASP A 60 -2.31 17.35 -25.16
C ASP A 60 -0.79 17.55 -25.41
N GLN A 61 -0.11 18.25 -24.50
CA GLN A 61 1.31 18.60 -24.58
C GLN A 61 2.17 17.63 -23.77
N TYR A 62 2.29 16.40 -24.26
CA TYR A 62 2.97 15.32 -23.52
C TYR A 62 4.50 15.36 -23.58
N GLU A 63 5.06 16.02 -24.60
CA GLU A 63 6.48 16.06 -24.93
C GLU A 63 7.37 16.66 -23.81
N GLY A 64 6.79 17.50 -22.95
CA GLY A 64 7.50 18.13 -21.82
C GLY A 64 7.20 17.51 -20.44
N ILE A 65 6.29 16.53 -20.35
CA ILE A 65 5.86 15.97 -19.06
C ILE A 65 6.79 14.83 -18.64
N SER A 66 7.02 13.86 -19.53
CA SER A 66 7.82 12.65 -19.29
C SER A 66 7.88 11.75 -20.53
N SER A 67 8.63 10.64 -20.46
CA SER A 67 8.54 9.53 -21.43
C SER A 67 7.10 9.00 -21.59
N ASP A 68 6.78 8.48 -22.78
CA ASP A 68 5.45 7.95 -23.14
C ASP A 68 4.91 6.91 -22.13
N PHE A 69 5.79 6.11 -21.54
CA PHE A 69 5.43 5.16 -20.50
C PHE A 69 4.81 5.83 -19.25
N HIS A 70 5.39 6.95 -18.79
CA HIS A 70 4.87 7.70 -17.65
C HIS A 70 3.59 8.45 -18.00
N THR A 71 3.48 9.00 -19.22
CA THR A 71 2.27 9.67 -19.70
C THR A 71 1.04 8.76 -19.60
N ARG A 72 1.16 7.49 -20.01
CA ARG A 72 0.10 6.49 -19.85
C ARG A 72 -0.26 6.24 -18.38
N GLY A 73 0.72 6.28 -17.48
CA GLY A 73 0.49 6.18 -16.03
C GLY A 73 -0.34 7.35 -15.49
N PHE A 74 0.02 8.59 -15.87
CA PHE A 74 -0.69 9.79 -15.46
C PHE A 74 -2.11 9.85 -16.02
N LEU A 75 -2.29 9.49 -17.30
CA LEU A 75 -3.60 9.35 -17.93
C LEU A 75 -4.50 8.36 -17.18
N LYS A 76 -3.97 7.21 -16.73
CA LYS A 76 -4.75 6.25 -15.93
C LYS A 76 -5.21 6.84 -14.60
N ILE A 77 -4.31 7.50 -13.88
CA ILE A 77 -4.63 8.12 -12.58
C ILE A 77 -5.71 9.18 -12.78
N TYR A 78 -5.53 10.06 -13.76
CA TYR A 78 -6.44 11.16 -13.99
C TYR A 78 -7.80 10.71 -14.53
N ALA A 79 -7.82 9.73 -15.45
CA ALA A 79 -9.06 9.14 -15.94
C ALA A 79 -9.88 8.51 -14.83
N ARG A 80 -9.25 7.75 -13.92
CA ARG A 80 -9.94 7.17 -12.75
C ARG A 80 -10.53 8.25 -11.84
N TYR A 81 -9.77 9.30 -11.57
CA TYR A 81 -10.23 10.41 -10.75
C TYR A 81 -11.45 11.11 -11.36
N LEU A 82 -11.49 11.25 -12.69
CA LEU A 82 -12.60 11.85 -13.43
C LEU A 82 -13.73 10.85 -13.78
N GLU A 83 -13.68 9.64 -13.24
CA GLU A 83 -14.66 8.56 -13.44
C GLU A 83 -14.79 8.13 -14.91
N PHE A 84 -13.73 8.25 -15.69
CA PHE A 84 -13.63 7.65 -17.00
C PHE A 84 -13.11 6.22 -16.93
N ASP A 85 -13.46 5.41 -17.93
CA ASP A 85 -12.77 4.16 -18.19
C ASP A 85 -11.32 4.45 -18.65
N PRO A 86 -10.31 4.03 -17.87
CA PRO A 86 -8.91 4.26 -18.23
C PRO A 86 -8.51 3.57 -19.52
N VAL A 87 -9.12 2.43 -19.86
CA VAL A 87 -8.78 1.70 -21.09
C VAL A 87 -9.19 2.52 -22.31
N ALA A 88 -10.45 2.99 -22.35
CA ALA A 88 -10.95 3.84 -23.43
C ALA A 88 -10.15 5.15 -23.59
N VAL A 89 -9.69 5.76 -22.50
CA VAL A 89 -8.86 6.97 -22.55
C VAL A 89 -7.50 6.69 -23.18
N LEU A 90 -6.85 5.58 -22.81
CA LEU A 90 -5.55 5.20 -23.37
C LEU A 90 -5.63 4.83 -24.84
N GLU A 91 -6.67 4.10 -25.24
CA GLU A 91 -6.88 3.79 -26.67
C GLU A 91 -7.05 5.06 -27.51
N ALA A 92 -7.76 6.06 -26.98
CA ALA A 92 -7.89 7.35 -27.64
C ALA A 92 -6.53 8.08 -27.74
N TYR A 93 -5.72 8.02 -26.69
CA TYR A 93 -4.36 8.58 -26.67
C TYR A 93 -3.44 7.88 -27.68
N ASP A 94 -3.46 6.54 -27.74
CA ASP A 94 -2.66 5.76 -28.68
C ASP A 94 -3.04 6.06 -30.14
N ARG A 95 -4.35 6.23 -30.43
CA ARG A 95 -4.81 6.67 -31.76
C ARG A 95 -4.30 8.08 -32.09
N GLN A 96 -4.44 9.02 -31.17
CA GLN A 96 -4.02 10.42 -31.37
C GLN A 96 -2.51 10.53 -31.62
N THR A 97 -1.70 9.85 -30.81
CA THR A 97 -0.23 9.85 -30.95
C THR A 97 0.26 9.14 -32.20
N THR A 98 -0.41 8.07 -32.63
CA THR A 98 -0.11 7.37 -33.89
C THR A 98 -0.38 8.29 -35.08
N VAL A 99 -1.54 8.95 -35.10
CA VAL A 99 -1.89 9.91 -36.16
C VAL A 99 -0.90 11.07 -36.20
N SER A 100 -0.58 11.68 -35.05
CA SER A 100 0.44 12.72 -35.00
C SER A 100 1.77 12.24 -35.57
N ARG A 101 2.25 11.05 -35.19
CA ARG A 101 3.51 10.52 -35.74
C ARG A 101 3.46 10.34 -37.26
N LEU A 102 2.39 9.75 -37.78
CA LEU A 102 2.24 9.53 -39.23
C LEU A 102 2.20 10.84 -40.03
N ILE A 103 1.60 11.90 -39.47
CA ILE A 103 1.58 13.22 -40.11
C ILE A 103 2.98 13.84 -40.13
N HIS A 104 3.74 13.72 -39.04
CA HIS A 104 5.10 14.32 -38.94
C HIS A 104 6.19 13.45 -39.61
N SER A 105 5.97 12.15 -39.78
CA SER A 105 6.90 11.25 -40.50
C SER A 105 6.84 11.39 -42.02
N GLY A 106 5.94 12.21 -42.57
CA GLY A 106 5.77 12.42 -44.01
C GLY A 106 6.76 13.39 -44.64
N GLU A 107 7.64 14.04 -43.86
CA GLU A 107 8.46 15.16 -44.35
C GLU A 107 9.99 14.95 -44.26
N ASP A 108 10.46 13.87 -43.64
CA ASP A 108 11.88 13.53 -43.57
C ASP A 108 12.15 12.12 -44.12
N ASP A 109 12.90 12.08 -45.23
CA ASP A 109 13.51 10.87 -45.79
C ASP A 109 14.43 10.19 -44.75
N ASN A 110 14.26 8.87 -44.62
CA ASN A 110 15.17 7.92 -43.97
C ASN A 110 15.33 7.97 -42.44
N SER A 111 14.58 7.11 -41.74
CA SER A 111 15.20 6.12 -40.85
C SER A 111 14.27 4.94 -40.54
N ASP A 112 14.82 3.75 -40.76
CA ASP A 112 14.27 2.46 -40.35
C ASP A 112 13.92 2.45 -38.85
N ILE A 113 12.69 2.75 -38.48
CA ILE A 113 12.15 2.34 -37.19
C ILE A 113 10.70 1.90 -37.36
N VAL A 114 10.52 0.61 -37.65
CA VAL A 114 9.32 -0.11 -37.25
C VAL A 114 9.60 -0.69 -35.87
N PRO A 115 9.10 -0.13 -34.76
CA PRO A 115 9.04 -0.93 -33.56
C PRO A 115 7.74 -1.70 -33.63
N ASN A 116 7.91 -2.99 -33.82
CA ASN A 116 6.88 -4.00 -33.74
C ASN A 116 6.38 -4.16 -32.29
N TYR A 117 5.60 -3.19 -31.78
CA TYR A 117 4.89 -3.32 -30.49
C TYR A 117 3.45 -3.82 -30.63
N PHE A 118 2.97 -4.04 -31.85
CA PHE A 118 1.61 -4.56 -32.13
C PHE A 118 1.58 -6.06 -32.44
N ARG A 119 2.46 -6.85 -31.81
CA ARG A 119 2.10 -8.24 -31.51
C ARG A 119 1.42 -8.24 -30.15
N ALA A 120 0.08 -8.32 -30.17
CA ALA A 120 -0.73 -8.62 -29.00
C ALA A 120 -0.18 -9.89 -28.34
N GLN A 121 0.64 -9.71 -27.30
CA GLN A 121 0.90 -10.78 -26.36
C GLN A 121 -0.25 -10.75 -25.36
N PRO A 122 -0.94 -11.89 -25.12
CA PRO A 122 -1.93 -11.94 -24.06
C PRO A 122 -1.26 -11.51 -22.76
N VAL A 123 -1.92 -10.60 -22.05
CA VAL A 123 -1.49 -10.16 -20.71
C VAL A 123 -1.63 -11.34 -19.76
N THR A 124 -0.62 -12.22 -19.72
CA THR A 124 -0.45 -13.11 -18.58
C THR A 124 0.09 -12.27 -17.44
N SER A 125 -0.84 -11.66 -16.70
CA SER A 125 -0.61 -11.22 -15.34
C SER A 125 -0.24 -12.45 -14.51
N THR A 126 1.05 -12.77 -14.40
CA THR A 126 1.53 -13.83 -13.51
C THR A 126 2.86 -13.39 -12.90
N SER A 127 2.77 -12.95 -11.65
CA SER A 127 3.82 -12.84 -10.63
C SER A 127 5.27 -12.99 -11.10
N ARG A 128 6.11 -11.96 -10.86
CA ARG A 128 7.53 -12.22 -10.59
C ARG A 128 7.58 -13.18 -9.40
N GLY A 129 7.68 -14.46 -9.68
CA GLY A 129 7.93 -15.47 -8.66
C GLY A 129 9.21 -15.10 -7.94
N LEU A 130 9.17 -15.11 -6.61
CA LEU A 130 10.37 -15.01 -5.81
C LEU A 130 11.33 -16.11 -6.30
N SER A 131 12.61 -15.79 -6.50
CA SER A 131 13.59 -16.78 -6.93
C SER A 131 13.56 -17.98 -5.96
N PRO A 132 13.90 -19.21 -6.40
CA PRO A 132 13.88 -20.37 -5.51
C PRO A 132 14.70 -20.12 -4.24
N ALA A 133 15.83 -19.39 -4.36
CA ALA A 133 16.63 -18.95 -3.21
C ALA A 133 15.82 -18.10 -2.20
N GLN A 134 14.96 -17.21 -2.68
CA GLN A 134 14.16 -16.32 -1.86
C GLN A 134 12.96 -17.05 -1.23
N THR A 135 12.38 -18.05 -1.89
CA THR A 135 11.38 -18.94 -1.25
C THR A 135 12.01 -19.82 -0.17
N PHE A 136 13.21 -20.37 -0.42
CA PHE A 136 13.94 -21.15 0.58
C PHE A 136 14.26 -20.31 1.82
N LEU A 137 14.68 -19.06 1.63
CA LEU A 137 14.96 -18.13 2.73
C LEU A 137 13.71 -17.87 3.56
N LEU A 138 12.56 -17.56 2.94
CA LEU A 138 11.31 -17.31 3.66
C LEU A 138 10.82 -18.53 4.44
N VAL A 139 10.89 -19.73 3.85
CA VAL A 139 10.49 -20.98 4.52
C VAL A 139 11.40 -21.26 5.70
N MET A 140 12.72 -21.10 5.55
CA MET A 140 13.68 -21.26 6.65
C MET A 140 13.41 -20.27 7.79
N THR A 141 13.19 -18.99 7.46
CA THR A 141 12.85 -17.97 8.45
C THR A 141 11.53 -18.29 9.18
N ALA A 142 10.50 -18.74 8.46
CA ALA A 142 9.23 -19.13 9.06
C ALA A 142 9.38 -20.33 10.01
N LEU A 143 10.16 -21.35 9.64
CA LEU A 143 10.43 -22.51 10.50
C LEU A 143 11.18 -22.12 11.79
N ILE A 144 12.15 -21.20 11.69
CA ILE A 144 12.86 -20.68 12.86
C ILE A 144 11.91 -19.94 13.80
N ILE A 145 11.04 -19.09 13.25
CA ILE A 145 10.04 -18.33 14.04
C ILE A 145 9.09 -19.30 14.73
N VAL A 146 8.53 -20.29 14.02
CA VAL A 146 7.60 -21.27 14.59
C VAL A 146 8.28 -22.13 15.66
N GLY A 147 9.51 -22.60 15.41
CA GLY A 147 10.30 -23.35 16.39
C GLY A 147 10.58 -22.54 17.66
N PHE A 148 10.94 -21.26 17.51
CA PHE A 148 11.15 -20.35 18.63
C PHE A 148 9.85 -20.11 19.41
N MET A 149 8.73 -19.89 18.71
CA MET A 149 7.40 -19.69 19.31
C MET A 149 6.98 -20.90 20.15
N LEU A 150 7.14 -22.12 19.62
CA LEU A 150 6.84 -23.35 20.36
C LEU A 150 7.78 -23.56 21.55
N SER A 151 9.05 -23.16 21.44
CA SER A 151 10.02 -23.26 22.54
C SER A 151 9.69 -22.30 23.68
N VAL A 152 9.31 -21.05 23.38
CA VAL A 152 8.90 -20.06 24.38
C VAL A 152 7.55 -20.44 25.00
N ASN A 153 6.65 -21.05 24.23
CA ASN A 153 5.36 -21.50 24.74
C ASN A 153 5.46 -22.72 25.68
N ARG A 154 6.56 -23.48 25.64
CA ARG A 154 6.78 -24.63 26.55
C ARG A 154 7.37 -24.26 27.91
N SER A 155 7.92 -23.06 28.08
CA SER A 155 8.54 -22.64 29.35
C SER A 155 7.55 -22.26 30.48
N ASN A 156 6.24 -22.47 30.30
CA ASN A 156 5.23 -22.09 31.30
C ASN A 156 4.68 -23.25 32.17
N GLU A 157 5.12 -24.50 32.00
CA GLU A 157 4.52 -25.65 32.70
C GLU A 157 5.50 -26.50 33.53
N THR A 158 6.36 -25.89 34.34
CA THR A 158 6.95 -26.64 35.47
C THR A 158 6.96 -25.80 36.74
N ARG A 159 5.77 -25.72 37.35
CA ARG A 159 5.65 -25.33 38.76
C ARG A 159 4.71 -26.31 39.46
N PRO A 160 5.20 -27.45 40.00
CA PRO A 160 4.46 -28.18 41.01
C PRO A 160 4.62 -27.40 42.33
N ASP A 161 3.66 -26.53 42.62
CA ASP A 161 3.57 -25.88 43.92
C ASP A 161 2.39 -26.47 44.71
N VAL A 162 2.57 -26.46 46.02
CA VAL A 162 1.59 -26.70 47.09
C VAL A 162 1.51 -28.13 47.63
N ALA A 163 2.36 -28.33 48.65
CA ALA A 163 2.00 -29.01 49.87
C ALA A 163 0.57 -28.67 50.35
N ALA A 164 -0.31 -29.67 50.44
CA ALA A 164 -1.52 -29.62 51.25
C ALA A 164 -1.71 -30.96 51.96
N ARG A 165 -1.04 -31.07 53.11
CA ARG A 165 -1.16 -32.18 54.07
C ARG A 165 -2.54 -32.13 54.75
N PRO A 166 -3.23 -33.26 54.96
CA PRO A 166 -4.26 -33.38 55.99
C PRO A 166 -3.60 -33.59 57.36
N GLY A 167 -4.21 -33.01 58.39
CA GLY A 167 -3.64 -32.85 59.73
C GLY A 167 -3.28 -34.13 60.48
N VAL A 168 -2.26 -34.02 61.33
CA VAL A 168 -2.00 -34.93 62.44
C VAL A 168 -1.72 -34.09 63.68
N SER A 169 -2.68 -34.11 64.60
CA SER A 169 -2.57 -33.60 65.96
C SER A 169 -1.52 -34.40 66.74
N ALA A 170 -0.65 -33.71 67.49
CA ALA A 170 0.18 -34.31 68.54
C ALA A 170 -0.72 -34.78 69.71
N PRO A 171 -0.37 -35.88 70.40
CA PRO A 171 0.29 -35.73 71.71
C PRO A 171 1.27 -36.87 72.11
N GLY A 172 2.23 -36.55 73.00
CA GLY A 172 2.88 -37.53 73.91
C GLY A 172 4.41 -37.61 73.88
N THR A 173 5.07 -37.06 74.91
CA THR A 173 6.40 -37.45 75.45
C THR A 173 6.30 -38.78 76.22
N PRO A 174 7.37 -39.49 76.71
CA PRO A 174 8.78 -39.08 76.95
C PRO A 174 9.89 -40.14 76.65
N ALA A 175 11.13 -39.83 77.06
CA ALA A 175 12.27 -40.72 77.42
C ALA A 175 13.17 -41.23 76.28
N THR A 176 14.48 -41.52 76.42
CA THR A 176 15.60 -41.26 77.35
C THR A 176 16.82 -41.92 76.68
N ALA A 177 18.02 -41.32 76.77
CA ALA A 177 19.38 -41.94 76.77
C ALA A 177 20.36 -41.12 75.89
N THR A 178 21.35 -40.40 76.42
CA THR A 178 22.55 -40.80 77.19
C THR A 178 23.72 -41.23 76.30
N ASN A 179 24.87 -40.59 76.60
CA ASN A 179 26.27 -40.85 76.21
C ASN A 179 26.73 -40.36 74.82
N GLY A 180 27.82 -39.61 74.67
CA GLY A 180 28.83 -39.18 75.63
C GLY A 180 30.20 -39.07 74.93
N GLY A 181 30.87 -37.93 75.13
CA GLY A 181 32.33 -37.76 75.05
C GLY A 181 32.99 -37.65 73.66
N GLN A 182 33.60 -36.50 73.35
CA GLN A 182 35.00 -36.21 73.71
C GLN A 182 35.58 -35.02 72.91
N VAL A 183 35.97 -33.98 73.65
CA VAL A 183 36.81 -32.79 73.33
C VAL A 183 38.32 -33.19 73.25
N PRO A 184 39.34 -32.32 72.93
CA PRO A 184 39.40 -30.84 72.94
C PRO A 184 40.37 -30.14 71.92
N GLY A 185 40.34 -28.79 71.93
CA GLY A 185 41.55 -27.94 71.87
C GLY A 185 41.91 -27.34 70.50
N VAL A 186 42.43 -26.12 70.34
CA VAL A 186 43.12 -25.16 71.23
C VAL A 186 43.06 -23.75 70.58
N ALA A 187 42.93 -22.71 71.40
CA ALA A 187 43.04 -21.28 71.05
C ALA A 187 44.52 -20.81 70.96
N PRO A 188 44.85 -19.56 70.57
CA PRO A 188 44.95 -18.52 71.61
C PRO A 188 44.74 -17.03 71.17
N ARG A 189 44.50 -16.19 72.20
CA ARG A 189 44.92 -14.78 72.45
C ARG A 189 44.61 -13.72 71.37
N GLY A 190 43.89 -12.63 71.65
CA GLY A 190 44.04 -11.61 72.70
C GLY A 190 44.17 -10.25 71.98
N GLY A 191 43.76 -9.06 72.42
CA GLY A 191 43.08 -8.50 73.57
C GLY A 191 43.00 -6.97 73.33
N ASP A 192 42.30 -6.24 74.22
CA ASP A 192 42.39 -4.78 74.44
C ASP A 192 41.80 -3.86 73.34
N GLY A 193 40.95 -2.84 73.57
CA GLY A 193 40.42 -2.19 74.77
C GLY A 193 39.97 -0.77 74.40
N SER A 194 39.24 -0.12 75.33
CA SER A 194 38.95 1.33 75.41
C SER A 194 37.73 1.89 74.63
N ARG A 195 36.68 2.31 75.36
CA ARG A 195 36.32 3.72 75.73
C ARG A 195 35.84 4.53 74.51
N ARG A 196 34.65 5.11 74.45
CA ARG A 196 33.85 5.87 75.43
C ARG A 196 32.37 5.81 75.06
#